data_AF-A0A1T5ISP4-F1
#
_entry.id   AF-A0A1T5ISP4-F1
#
_cell.length_a   1.000
_cell.length_b   1.000
_cell.length_c   1.000
_cell.angle_alpha   90.00
_cell.angle_beta   90.00
_cell.angle_gamma   90.00
#
_symmetry.space_group_name_H-M   'P 1'
#
loop_
_entity.id
_entity.type
_entity.pdbx_description
1 polymer ?
#
loop_
_entity_poly.entity_id
_entity_poly.type
_entity_poly.pdbx_seq_one_letter_code
_entity_poly.pdbx_strand_id
1 'polypeptide(L)'
;MRTLLILLFSLFVVNVNAQFFNERTLKEDSAYTKLKAGIVSRFKNASPGQFGPFVKGVDEDIVTNKKVLALTFDACGGPHGSGYDEELINFLRQKQIPATLFLSGLWMDAHPDKVKELAADPLFEIENHGLTHHPCAIAGETMYGIHGTANVGQAIDEIELNARKIESMTSRKPVYFRSATATTDEACAAIADHLEETIISYDLLSGDAVPGTPAAVIKDNLLSGAKHGSIVIMHMNHPEWNGYEALKDALPELQQRGFTFVKLELHPLKGRH
;
A
#
# COMPACT_ATOMS: atom_id res chain seq x y z
N MET A 1 -68.01 -8.85 -13.28
CA MET A 1 -67.34 -8.01 -12.25
C MET A 1 -66.45 -8.89 -11.41
N ARG A 2 -65.14 -8.91 -11.66
CA ARG A 2 -64.16 -9.60 -10.82
C ARG A 2 -63.08 -8.60 -10.42
N THR A 3 -62.91 -8.50 -9.12
CA THR A 3 -62.09 -7.53 -8.40
C THR A 3 -60.60 -7.85 -8.54
N LEU A 4 -59.84 -6.76 -8.62
CA LEU A 4 -58.40 -6.58 -8.68
C LEU A 4 -57.64 -7.24 -7.51
N LEU A 5 -56.48 -7.83 -7.78
CA LEU A 5 -55.42 -8.04 -6.78
C LEU A 5 -54.07 -7.67 -7.40
N ILE A 6 -53.63 -6.43 -7.17
CA ILE A 6 -52.28 -5.97 -7.51
C ILE A 6 -51.38 -6.36 -6.34
N LEU A 7 -50.50 -7.33 -6.54
CA LEU A 7 -49.39 -7.62 -5.62
C LEU A 7 -48.32 -6.55 -5.81
N LEU A 8 -48.24 -5.62 -4.87
CA LEU A 8 -47.10 -4.73 -4.68
C LEU A 8 -45.97 -5.53 -4.02
N PHE A 9 -44.98 -5.95 -4.80
CA PHE A 9 -43.71 -6.43 -4.28
C PHE A 9 -42.91 -5.21 -3.78
N SER A 10 -42.90 -5.02 -2.46
CA SER A 10 -41.95 -4.15 -1.78
C SER A 10 -40.55 -4.78 -1.91
N LEU A 11 -39.70 -4.19 -2.75
CA LEU A 11 -38.27 -4.45 -2.68
C LEU A 11 -37.75 -3.85 -1.36
N PHE A 12 -37.45 -4.73 -0.41
CA PHE A 12 -36.58 -4.40 0.71
C PHE A 12 -35.17 -4.16 0.15
N VAL A 13 -34.79 -2.90 -0.03
CA VAL A 13 -33.40 -2.52 -0.17
C VAL A 13 -32.77 -2.73 1.20
N VAL A 14 -31.98 -3.79 1.35
CA VAL A 14 -31.10 -3.94 2.50
C VAL A 14 -30.02 -2.87 2.35
N ASN A 15 -30.20 -1.74 3.03
CA ASN A 15 -29.13 -0.79 3.28
C ASN A 15 -28.10 -1.50 4.16
N VAL A 16 -27.08 -2.07 3.55
CA VAL A 16 -25.86 -2.46 4.25
C VAL A 16 -25.16 -1.16 4.59
N ASN A 17 -25.48 -0.59 5.75
CA ASN A 17 -24.68 0.44 6.37
C ASN A 17 -23.25 -0.09 6.41
N ALA A 18 -22.33 0.59 5.72
CA ALA A 18 -20.90 0.36 5.88
C ALA A 18 -20.61 0.48 7.38
N GLN A 19 -20.35 -0.65 8.04
CA GLN A 19 -19.79 -0.63 9.38
C GLN A 19 -18.47 0.11 9.24
N PHE A 20 -18.41 1.33 9.78
CA PHE A 20 -17.16 2.05 9.93
C PHE A 20 -16.15 1.10 10.57
N PHE A 21 -14.99 0.96 9.93
CA PHE A 21 -13.89 0.20 10.47
C PHE A 21 -13.53 0.78 11.84
N ASN A 22 -13.85 0.06 12.91
CA ASN A 22 -13.62 0.52 14.27
C ASN A 22 -12.42 -0.23 14.85
N GLU A 23 -11.27 0.44 14.90
CA GLU A 23 -10.04 -0.13 15.46
C GLU A 23 -10.22 -0.72 16.86
N ARG A 24 -11.04 -0.09 17.71
CA ARG A 24 -11.33 -0.59 19.06
C ARG A 24 -12.02 -1.96 18.98
N THR A 25 -13.00 -2.10 18.10
CA THR A 25 -13.74 -3.36 17.92
C THR A 25 -12.83 -4.49 17.44
N LEU A 26 -11.85 -4.22 16.58
CA LEU A 26 -10.90 -5.24 16.13
C LEU A 26 -9.82 -5.57 17.15
N LYS A 27 -9.36 -4.59 17.94
CA LYS A 27 -8.46 -4.86 19.07
C LYS A 27 -9.13 -5.74 20.14
N GLU A 28 -10.45 -5.74 20.19
CA GLU A 28 -11.27 -6.59 21.07
C GLU A 28 -11.69 -7.92 20.41
N ASP A 29 -11.45 -8.10 19.10
CA ASP A 29 -11.78 -9.34 18.39
C ASP A 29 -10.99 -10.53 18.95
N SER A 30 -11.71 -11.61 19.25
CA SER A 30 -11.10 -12.78 19.90
C SER A 30 -10.14 -13.55 18.98
N ALA A 31 -10.34 -13.49 17.65
CA ALA A 31 -9.43 -14.12 16.71
C ALA A 31 -8.14 -13.29 16.57
N TYR A 32 -8.27 -11.96 16.46
CA TYR A 32 -7.13 -11.03 16.45
C TYR A 32 -6.27 -11.17 17.70
N THR A 33 -6.88 -11.08 18.89
CA THR A 33 -6.15 -11.12 20.16
C THR A 33 -5.40 -12.43 20.36
N LYS A 34 -5.98 -13.57 19.96
CA LYS A 34 -5.31 -14.88 19.98
C LYS A 34 -4.14 -14.94 19.00
N LEU A 35 -4.33 -14.47 17.76
CA LEU A 35 -3.27 -14.37 16.75
C LEU A 35 -2.11 -13.55 17.30
N LYS A 36 -2.37 -12.31 17.72
CA LYS A 36 -1.39 -11.39 18.27
C LYS A 36 -0.62 -12.00 19.45
N ALA A 37 -1.31 -12.62 20.40
CA ALA A 37 -0.66 -13.26 21.55
C ALA A 37 0.29 -14.40 21.13
N GLY A 38 -0.09 -15.20 20.12
CA GLY A 38 0.75 -16.25 19.56
C GLY A 38 2.04 -15.69 18.94
N ILE A 39 1.91 -14.65 18.12
CA ILE A 39 3.06 -14.01 17.46
C ILE A 39 3.97 -13.31 18.47
N VAL A 40 3.40 -12.55 19.42
CA VAL A 40 4.17 -11.93 20.51
C VAL A 40 4.98 -12.98 21.28
N SER A 41 4.39 -14.14 21.58
CA SER A 41 5.10 -15.24 22.25
C SER A 41 6.23 -15.81 21.39
N ARG A 42 6.01 -15.97 20.08
CA ARG A 42 6.99 -16.47 19.12
C ARG A 42 8.21 -15.53 18.99
N PHE A 43 7.96 -14.23 18.95
CA PHE A 43 8.99 -13.19 18.73
C PHE A 43 9.45 -12.50 20.02
N LYS A 44 9.12 -13.03 21.20
CA LYS A 44 9.43 -12.42 22.51
C LYS A 44 10.91 -12.09 22.75
N ASN A 45 11.81 -12.85 22.11
CA ASN A 45 13.26 -12.72 22.22
C ASN A 45 13.90 -12.30 20.89
N ALA A 46 13.11 -11.80 19.94
CA ALA A 46 13.64 -11.30 18.68
C ALA A 46 14.56 -10.11 18.93
N SER A 47 15.68 -10.05 18.21
CA SER A 47 16.51 -8.87 18.09
C SER A 47 16.06 -8.10 16.86
N PRO A 48 15.98 -6.75 16.88
CA PRO A 48 15.52 -5.96 15.73
C PRO A 48 16.33 -6.26 14.46
N GLY A 49 17.64 -6.43 14.60
CA GLY A 49 18.54 -6.66 13.47
C GLY A 49 18.92 -5.33 12.81
N GLN A 50 19.13 -5.33 11.50
CA GLN A 50 19.34 -4.09 10.75
C GLN A 50 18.02 -3.33 10.58
N PHE A 51 18.08 -2.00 10.60
CA PHE A 51 16.95 -1.12 10.32
C PHE A 51 17.26 -0.27 9.07
N GLY A 52 16.34 -0.26 8.11
CA GLY A 52 16.48 0.49 6.87
C GLY A 52 15.52 0.03 5.78
N PRO A 53 15.67 0.57 4.56
CA PRO A 53 14.81 0.21 3.44
C PRO A 53 15.19 -1.08 2.72
N PHE A 54 16.43 -1.57 2.94
CA PHE A 54 17.01 -2.73 2.26
C PHE A 54 17.63 -3.68 3.28
N VAL A 55 16.77 -4.32 4.07
CA VAL A 55 17.16 -5.28 5.11
C VAL A 55 16.72 -6.69 4.72
N LYS A 56 17.21 -7.71 5.43
CA LYS A 56 16.82 -9.10 5.17
C LYS A 56 15.29 -9.27 5.33
N GLY A 57 14.67 -9.93 4.34
CA GLY A 57 13.23 -10.18 4.32
C GLY A 57 12.41 -9.10 3.63
N VAL A 58 13.07 -8.14 2.98
CA VAL A 58 12.44 -7.07 2.19
C VAL A 58 12.77 -7.27 0.71
N ASP A 59 11.74 -7.19 -0.14
CA ASP A 59 11.88 -7.23 -1.60
C ASP A 59 11.92 -5.84 -2.20
N GLU A 60 12.82 -5.63 -3.17
CA GLU A 60 13.12 -4.33 -3.77
C GLU A 60 12.93 -4.31 -5.30
N ASP A 61 12.91 -5.48 -5.95
CA ASP A 61 12.77 -5.63 -7.40
C ASP A 61 11.97 -6.88 -7.80
N ILE A 62 11.45 -6.84 -9.04
CA ILE A 62 10.86 -7.99 -9.70
C ILE A 62 11.97 -8.82 -10.36
N VAL A 63 12.00 -10.12 -10.09
CA VAL A 63 12.98 -11.04 -10.68
C VAL A 63 12.59 -11.35 -12.12
N THR A 64 13.21 -10.65 -13.07
CA THR A 64 12.87 -10.78 -14.49
C THR A 64 13.97 -10.26 -15.41
N ASN A 65 14.05 -10.84 -16.61
CA ASN A 65 14.87 -10.32 -17.71
C ASN A 65 14.06 -9.47 -18.70
N LYS A 66 12.76 -9.28 -18.44
CA LYS A 66 11.87 -8.46 -19.29
C LYS A 66 11.93 -7.00 -18.87
N LYS A 67 11.74 -6.08 -19.81
CA LYS A 67 11.49 -4.66 -19.56
C LYS A 67 10.09 -4.44 -18.98
N VAL A 68 9.88 -4.92 -17.76
CA VAL A 68 8.68 -4.60 -16.97
C VAL A 68 9.07 -3.64 -15.85
N LEU A 69 8.13 -2.80 -15.44
CA LEU A 69 8.31 -1.83 -14.37
C LEU A 69 6.99 -1.73 -13.59
N ALA A 70 7.06 -1.84 -12.26
CA ALA A 70 5.90 -1.67 -11.39
C ALA A 70 5.87 -0.24 -10.85
N LEU A 71 4.80 0.48 -11.17
CA LEU A 71 4.53 1.78 -10.54
C LEU A 71 3.82 1.51 -9.22
N THR A 72 4.39 1.99 -8.12
CA THR A 72 3.79 1.85 -6.80
C THR A 72 3.58 3.21 -6.16
N PHE A 73 2.40 3.40 -5.56
CA PHE A 73 1.99 4.66 -4.97
C PHE A 73 1.63 4.49 -3.51
N ASP A 74 2.31 5.23 -2.64
CA ASP A 74 2.01 5.27 -1.23
C ASP A 74 0.94 6.35 -1.00
N ALA A 75 -0.12 5.96 -0.28
CA ALA A 75 -1.18 6.85 0.17
C ALA A 75 -1.11 6.98 1.69
N CYS A 76 -0.25 7.89 2.14
CA CYS A 76 -0.09 8.23 3.55
C CYS A 76 -1.30 9.04 4.04
N GLY A 77 -1.67 8.90 5.30
CA GLY A 77 -2.74 9.66 5.93
C GLY A 77 -2.24 10.44 7.16
N GLY A 78 -3.07 11.37 7.64
CA GLY A 78 -2.80 12.15 8.84
C GLY A 78 -2.03 13.45 8.58
N PRO A 79 -1.22 13.93 9.56
CA PRO A 79 -0.60 15.26 9.51
C PRO A 79 0.34 15.50 8.32
N HIS A 80 0.86 14.43 7.72
CA HIS A 80 1.83 14.48 6.64
C HIS A 80 1.20 14.51 5.25
N GLY A 81 -0.14 14.54 5.14
CA GLY A 81 -0.85 14.54 3.87
C GLY A 81 -1.97 13.53 3.90
N SER A 82 -3.11 13.90 3.35
CA SER A 82 -4.25 13.01 3.12
C SER A 82 -4.99 13.46 1.86
N GLY A 83 -4.27 14.03 0.90
CA GLY A 83 -4.85 14.39 -0.39
C GLY A 83 -5.18 13.14 -1.21
N TYR A 84 -5.74 13.36 -2.38
CA TYR A 84 -5.92 12.33 -3.40
C TYR A 84 -5.61 12.98 -4.75
N ASP A 85 -4.55 12.51 -5.40
CA ASP A 85 -4.15 12.97 -6.73
C ASP A 85 -5.05 12.34 -7.81
N GLU A 86 -6.22 12.97 -8.01
CA GLU A 86 -7.19 12.55 -9.00
C GLU A 86 -6.68 12.69 -10.43
N GLU A 87 -5.81 13.67 -10.72
CA GLU A 87 -5.23 13.83 -12.06
C GLU A 87 -4.28 12.68 -12.40
N LEU A 88 -3.42 12.29 -11.45
CA LEU A 88 -2.54 11.13 -11.58
C LEU A 88 -3.34 9.85 -11.80
N ILE A 89 -4.32 9.56 -10.95
CA ILE A 89 -5.09 8.32 -11.05
C ILE A 89 -5.90 8.26 -12.35
N ASN A 90 -6.53 9.37 -12.75
CA ASN A 90 -7.26 9.43 -14.02
C ASN A 90 -6.33 9.30 -15.22
N PHE A 91 -5.10 9.80 -15.14
CA PHE A 91 -4.10 9.60 -16.18
C PHE A 91 -3.72 8.12 -16.33
N LEU A 92 -3.47 7.40 -15.24
CA LEU A 92 -3.20 5.96 -15.28
C LEU A 92 -4.37 5.19 -15.91
N ARG A 93 -5.61 5.51 -15.52
CA ARG A 93 -6.83 4.95 -16.13
C ARG A 93 -6.90 5.23 -17.63
N GLN A 94 -6.72 6.50 -18.03
CA GLN A 94 -6.77 6.90 -19.44
C GLN A 94 -5.73 6.16 -20.28
N LYS A 95 -4.54 5.92 -19.73
CA LYS A 95 -3.44 5.23 -20.40
C LYS A 95 -3.48 3.71 -20.23
N GLN A 96 -4.43 3.17 -19.48
CA GLN A 96 -4.54 1.75 -19.14
C GLN A 96 -3.22 1.22 -18.52
N ILE A 97 -2.63 2.03 -17.65
CA ILE A 97 -1.38 1.70 -16.97
C ILE A 97 -1.73 1.12 -15.60
N PRO A 98 -1.42 -0.17 -15.34
CA PRO A 98 -1.65 -0.76 -14.04
C PRO A 98 -0.66 -0.22 -13.01
N ALA A 99 -1.08 -0.22 -11.74
CA ALA A 99 -0.25 0.20 -10.61
C ALA A 99 -0.64 -0.53 -9.32
N THR A 100 0.25 -0.50 -8.34
CA THR A 100 0.01 -1.03 -6.99
C THR A 100 -0.06 0.14 -6.00
N LEU A 101 -1.13 0.22 -5.22
CA LEU A 101 -1.44 1.33 -4.33
C LEU A 101 -1.32 0.83 -2.88
N PHE A 102 -0.34 1.33 -2.14
CA PHE A 102 -0.14 1.02 -0.73
C PHE A 102 -0.94 2.02 0.12
N LEU A 103 -2.01 1.56 0.76
CA LEU A 103 -2.94 2.42 1.49
C LEU A 103 -2.75 2.31 3.01
N SER A 104 -2.54 3.46 3.65
CA SER A 104 -2.49 3.51 5.11
C SER A 104 -3.89 3.52 5.72
N GLY A 105 -4.03 3.02 6.94
CA GLY A 105 -5.28 3.05 7.68
C GLY A 105 -5.85 4.45 7.81
N LEU A 106 -4.99 5.43 8.11
CA LEU A 106 -5.34 6.83 8.21
C LEU A 106 -5.87 7.41 6.89
N TRP A 107 -5.26 7.06 5.75
CA TRP A 107 -5.73 7.55 4.45
C TRP A 107 -7.09 6.92 4.08
N MET A 108 -7.28 5.63 4.39
CA MET A 108 -8.55 4.94 4.15
C MET A 108 -9.70 5.53 4.99
N ASP A 109 -9.43 6.00 6.21
CA ASP A 109 -10.45 6.68 7.03
C ASP A 109 -10.86 8.04 6.44
N ALA A 110 -9.90 8.74 5.83
CA ALA A 110 -10.17 10.01 5.16
C ALA A 110 -10.92 9.81 3.82
N HIS A 111 -10.73 8.68 3.14
CA HIS A 111 -11.22 8.44 1.78
C HIS A 111 -11.93 7.10 1.56
N PRO A 112 -12.93 6.71 2.37
CA PRO A 112 -13.52 5.37 2.30
C PRO A 112 -14.19 5.06 0.95
N ASP A 113 -14.75 6.08 0.29
CA ASP A 113 -15.36 5.91 -1.03
C ASP A 113 -14.31 5.72 -2.13
N LYS A 114 -13.16 6.42 -2.04
CA LYS A 114 -12.06 6.24 -3.00
C LYS A 114 -11.40 4.88 -2.86
N VAL A 115 -11.26 4.35 -1.64
CA VAL A 115 -10.76 2.97 -1.44
C VAL A 115 -11.61 1.97 -2.23
N LYS A 116 -12.94 2.05 -2.12
CA LYS A 116 -13.86 1.17 -2.86
C LYS A 116 -13.79 1.39 -4.37
N GLU A 117 -13.71 2.64 -4.79
CA GLU A 117 -13.56 3.02 -6.21
C GLU A 117 -12.28 2.43 -6.82
N LEU A 118 -11.14 2.58 -6.13
CA LEU A 118 -9.85 2.09 -6.57
C LEU A 118 -9.78 0.56 -6.55
N ALA A 119 -10.32 -0.08 -5.51
CA ALA A 119 -10.36 -1.54 -5.39
C ALA A 119 -11.25 -2.22 -6.45
N ALA A 120 -12.26 -1.53 -6.96
CA ALA A 120 -13.12 -2.03 -8.03
C ALA A 120 -12.48 -1.88 -9.42
N ASP A 121 -11.39 -1.12 -9.55
CA ASP A 121 -10.70 -0.88 -10.81
C ASP A 121 -9.63 -1.96 -11.06
N PRO A 122 -9.74 -2.77 -12.14
CA PRO A 122 -8.80 -3.87 -12.40
C PRO A 122 -7.36 -3.40 -12.70
N LEU A 123 -7.17 -2.12 -13.01
CA LEU A 123 -5.83 -1.54 -13.17
C LEU A 123 -5.05 -1.46 -11.87
N PHE A 124 -5.73 -1.44 -10.73
CA PHE A 124 -5.10 -1.23 -9.43
C PHE A 124 -5.07 -2.50 -8.58
N GLU A 125 -3.99 -2.63 -7.83
CA GLU A 125 -3.80 -3.60 -6.76
C GLU A 125 -3.69 -2.80 -5.44
N ILE A 126 -4.41 -3.21 -4.39
CA ILE A 126 -4.54 -2.46 -3.13
C ILE A 126 -3.80 -3.13 -1.98
N GLU A 127 -2.63 -2.62 -1.63
CA GLU A 127 -1.73 -3.24 -0.66
C GLU A 127 -1.59 -2.43 0.63
N ASN A 128 -0.93 -3.01 1.62
CA ASN A 128 -0.92 -2.52 2.99
C ASN A 128 0.19 -1.48 3.23
N HIS A 129 -0.16 -0.29 3.72
CA HIS A 129 0.83 0.75 4.11
C HIS A 129 0.82 1.07 5.61
N GLY A 130 0.35 0.12 6.42
CA GLY A 130 0.29 0.27 7.87
C GLY A 130 -0.95 1.02 8.34
N LEU A 131 -1.40 0.70 9.55
CA LEU A 131 -2.63 1.27 10.11
C LEU A 131 -2.47 2.76 10.42
N THR A 132 -1.40 3.11 11.15
CA THR A 132 -1.20 4.45 11.73
C THR A 132 -0.01 5.19 11.14
N HIS A 133 0.59 4.65 10.08
CA HIS A 133 1.71 5.21 9.32
C HIS A 133 2.99 5.36 10.18
N HIS A 134 3.29 4.32 10.96
CA HIS A 134 4.55 4.18 11.70
C HIS A 134 5.52 3.25 10.95
N PRO A 135 6.83 3.56 10.92
CA PRO A 135 7.84 2.58 10.51
C PRO A 135 7.68 1.30 11.34
N CYS A 136 7.62 0.17 10.67
CA CYS A 136 7.50 -1.11 11.34
C CYS A 136 8.85 -1.57 11.91
N ALA A 137 8.94 -1.55 13.23
CA ALA A 137 10.12 -1.89 14.00
C ALA A 137 9.70 -2.48 15.34
N ILE A 138 10.64 -3.12 16.05
CA ILE A 138 10.37 -3.66 17.39
C ILE A 138 11.15 -2.96 18.49
N ALA A 139 11.97 -1.95 18.15
CA ALA A 139 12.80 -1.20 19.09
C ALA A 139 12.62 0.33 19.03
N GLY A 140 11.64 0.83 18.27
CA GLY A 140 11.25 2.25 18.28
C GLY A 140 12.16 3.16 17.46
N GLU A 141 12.89 2.59 16.50
CA GLU A 141 13.68 3.34 15.54
C GLU A 141 12.83 4.41 14.85
N THR A 142 13.42 5.58 14.59
CA THR A 142 12.74 6.75 14.03
C THR A 142 13.38 7.07 12.69
N MET A 143 12.54 7.34 11.68
CA MET A 143 12.98 7.76 10.35
C MET A 143 12.19 9.00 9.92
N TYR A 144 12.88 9.99 9.35
CA TYR A 144 12.29 11.28 8.92
C TYR A 144 11.42 11.97 9.99
N GLY A 145 11.74 11.77 11.28
CA GLY A 145 10.97 12.34 12.40
C GLY A 145 9.68 11.57 12.76
N ILE A 146 9.39 10.46 12.07
CA ILE A 146 8.27 9.56 12.38
C ILE A 146 8.78 8.43 13.27
N HIS A 147 8.21 8.33 14.47
CA HIS A 147 8.53 7.26 15.41
C HIS A 147 8.03 5.92 14.88
N GLY A 148 8.90 4.92 14.87
CA GLY A 148 8.52 3.55 14.57
C GLY A 148 7.73 2.91 15.70
N THR A 149 7.13 1.78 15.38
CA THR A 149 6.56 0.88 16.37
C THR A 149 7.66 0.42 17.36
N ALA A 150 7.31 0.32 18.63
CA ALA A 150 8.27 0.20 19.73
C ALA A 150 8.32 -1.21 20.35
N ASN A 151 7.56 -2.15 19.80
CA ASN A 151 7.56 -3.55 20.21
C ASN A 151 6.82 -4.42 19.18
N VAL A 152 7.01 -5.74 19.29
CA VAL A 152 6.34 -6.77 18.48
C VAL A 152 4.81 -6.57 18.43
N GLY A 153 4.18 -6.23 19.55
CA GLY A 153 2.74 -6.05 19.60
C GLY A 153 2.25 -4.86 18.77
N GLN A 154 3.00 -3.77 18.75
CA GLN A 154 2.70 -2.60 17.92
C GLN A 154 3.01 -2.86 16.44
N ALA A 155 4.09 -3.57 16.12
CA ALA A 155 4.38 -4.00 14.75
C ALA A 155 3.23 -4.85 14.18
N ILE A 156 2.69 -5.80 14.96
CA ILE A 156 1.52 -6.59 14.56
C ILE A 156 0.28 -5.71 14.38
N ASP A 157 0.02 -4.76 15.31
CA ASP A 157 -1.10 -3.83 15.16
C ASP A 157 -1.00 -3.03 13.86
N GLU A 158 0.21 -2.56 13.52
CA GLU A 158 0.43 -1.75 12.33
C GLU A 158 0.17 -2.52 11.03
N ILE A 159 0.57 -3.79 10.96
CA ILE A 159 0.40 -4.65 9.78
C ILE A 159 -1.01 -5.25 9.72
N GLU A 160 -1.36 -6.12 10.68
CA GLU A 160 -2.52 -7.01 10.60
C GLU A 160 -3.85 -6.27 10.72
N LEU A 161 -3.95 -5.22 11.54
CA LEU A 161 -5.19 -4.46 11.62
C LEU A 161 -5.46 -3.71 10.32
N ASN A 162 -4.43 -3.19 9.66
CA ASN A 162 -4.63 -2.56 8.35
C ASN A 162 -4.97 -3.58 7.27
N ALA A 163 -4.39 -4.78 7.31
CA ALA A 163 -4.77 -5.87 6.41
C ALA A 163 -6.25 -6.22 6.53
N ARG A 164 -6.76 -6.36 7.76
CA ARG A 164 -8.20 -6.57 8.03
C ARG A 164 -9.06 -5.40 7.56
N LYS A 165 -8.52 -4.17 7.62
CA LYS A 165 -9.20 -2.98 7.10
C LYS A 165 -9.39 -3.05 5.61
N ILE A 166 -8.30 -3.30 4.89
CA ILE A 166 -8.31 -3.48 3.44
C ILE A 166 -9.28 -4.62 3.08
N GLU A 167 -9.20 -5.76 3.75
CA GLU A 167 -10.10 -6.89 3.48
C GLU A 167 -11.57 -6.53 3.70
N SER A 168 -11.89 -5.82 4.78
CA SER A 168 -13.28 -5.41 5.07
C SER A 168 -13.87 -4.45 4.02
N MET A 169 -13.01 -3.67 3.36
CA MET A 169 -13.43 -2.65 2.39
C MET A 169 -13.38 -3.14 0.94
N THR A 170 -12.51 -4.12 0.65
CA THR A 170 -12.20 -4.57 -0.72
C THR A 170 -12.54 -6.04 -0.96
N SER A 171 -12.85 -6.81 0.09
CA SER A 171 -13.01 -8.28 0.05
C SER A 171 -11.75 -9.03 -0.41
N ARG A 172 -10.57 -8.39 -0.34
CA ARG A 172 -9.28 -8.98 -0.67
C ARG A 172 -8.29 -8.74 0.47
N LYS A 173 -7.63 -9.81 0.93
CA LYS A 173 -6.50 -9.71 1.86
C LYS A 173 -5.28 -9.19 1.08
N PRO A 174 -4.59 -8.12 1.53
CA PRO A 174 -3.32 -7.71 0.95
C PRO A 174 -2.28 -8.80 1.17
N VAL A 175 -1.32 -8.89 0.25
CA VAL A 175 -0.19 -9.85 0.31
C VAL A 175 1.15 -9.14 0.37
N TYR A 176 1.13 -7.81 0.22
CA TYR A 176 2.30 -6.96 0.30
C TYR A 176 2.09 -5.86 1.34
N PHE A 177 3.13 -5.64 2.12
CA PHE A 177 3.21 -4.55 3.08
C PHE A 177 4.36 -3.62 2.72
N ARG A 178 4.13 -2.32 2.66
CA ARG A 178 5.20 -1.33 2.63
C ARG A 178 5.15 -0.54 3.93
N SER A 179 6.22 -0.66 4.71
CA SER A 179 6.37 0.09 5.95
C SER A 179 6.41 1.60 5.69
N ALA A 180 5.86 2.42 6.59
CA ALA A 180 5.98 3.87 6.48
C ALA A 180 7.45 4.28 6.39
N THR A 181 7.73 5.34 5.63
CA THR A 181 9.10 5.77 5.24
C THR A 181 9.89 4.74 4.43
N ALA A 182 9.24 3.66 4.00
CA ALA A 182 9.85 2.48 3.37
C ALA A 182 10.96 1.84 4.23
N THR A 183 10.99 2.06 5.55
CA THR A 183 12.01 1.50 6.44
C THR A 183 11.43 0.52 7.45
N THR A 184 12.16 -0.55 7.71
CA THR A 184 11.76 -1.59 8.67
C THR A 184 12.99 -2.25 9.29
N ASP A 185 12.80 -2.97 10.39
CA ASP A 185 13.82 -3.86 10.91
C ASP A 185 13.60 -5.33 10.48
N GLU A 186 14.67 -6.14 10.55
CA GLU A 186 14.62 -7.55 10.12
C GLU A 186 13.62 -8.38 10.94
N ALA A 187 13.39 -8.02 12.21
CA ALA A 187 12.40 -8.67 13.05
C ALA A 187 10.98 -8.40 12.57
N CYS A 188 10.65 -7.16 12.20
CA CYS A 188 9.37 -6.81 11.60
C CYS A 188 9.19 -7.50 10.24
N ALA A 189 10.23 -7.56 9.40
CA ALA A 189 10.15 -8.31 8.15
C ALA A 189 9.76 -9.78 8.38
N ALA A 190 10.32 -10.43 9.40
CA ALA A 190 9.92 -11.78 9.79
C ALA A 190 8.51 -11.89 10.41
N ILE A 191 8.03 -10.84 11.08
CA ILE A 191 6.65 -10.77 11.59
C ILE A 191 5.66 -10.64 10.42
N ALA A 192 5.94 -9.78 9.44
CA ALA A 192 5.12 -9.60 8.25
C ALA A 192 5.01 -10.90 7.45
N ASP A 193 6.14 -11.59 7.22
CA ASP A 193 6.16 -12.91 6.58
C ASP A 193 5.27 -13.92 7.32
N HIS A 194 5.34 -13.94 8.66
CA HIS A 194 4.49 -14.79 9.48
C HIS A 194 2.99 -14.42 9.43
N LEU A 195 2.66 -13.18 9.08
CA LEU A 195 1.31 -12.69 8.81
C LEU A 195 0.87 -12.93 7.35
N GLU A 196 1.72 -13.55 6.55
CA GLU A 196 1.55 -13.83 5.11
C GLU A 196 1.60 -12.57 4.24
N GLU A 197 2.32 -11.54 4.67
CA GLU A 197 2.60 -10.32 3.90
C GLU A 197 4.11 -10.19 3.63
N THR A 198 4.48 -10.05 2.35
CA THR A 198 5.88 -9.76 1.97
C THR A 198 6.15 -8.25 2.08
N ILE A 199 7.24 -7.86 2.72
CA ILE A 199 7.60 -6.43 2.77
C ILE A 199 8.19 -5.99 1.44
N ILE A 200 7.64 -4.91 0.87
CA ILE A 200 8.09 -4.31 -0.39
C ILE A 200 8.70 -2.93 -0.15
N SER A 201 9.94 -2.76 -0.60
CA SER A 201 10.64 -1.47 -0.70
C SER A 201 10.56 -0.97 -2.14
N TYR A 202 11.70 -0.58 -2.75
CA TYR A 202 11.83 -0.09 -4.12
C TYR A 202 13.30 -0.15 -4.58
N ASP A 203 13.57 -0.28 -5.87
CA ASP A 203 14.90 -0.04 -6.44
C ASP A 203 15.00 1.31 -7.19
N LEU A 204 13.85 1.93 -7.50
CA LEU A 204 13.77 3.21 -8.20
C LEU A 204 13.04 4.26 -7.37
N LEU A 205 13.82 5.16 -6.76
CA LEU A 205 13.33 6.35 -6.05
C LEU A 205 13.01 7.47 -7.05
N SER A 206 11.75 7.87 -7.14
CA SER A 206 11.33 8.96 -8.04
C SER A 206 11.78 10.35 -7.57
N GLY A 207 11.88 10.55 -6.25
CA GLY A 207 12.16 11.84 -5.61
C GLY A 207 10.93 12.73 -5.40
N ASP A 208 9.73 12.24 -5.69
CA ASP A 208 8.48 13.01 -5.54
C ASP A 208 8.16 13.36 -4.08
N ALA A 209 8.58 12.51 -3.14
CA ALA A 209 8.40 12.68 -1.69
C ALA A 209 9.06 13.94 -1.10
N VAL A 210 9.92 14.62 -1.85
CA VAL A 210 10.52 15.89 -1.44
C VAL A 210 9.64 17.04 -1.96
N PRO A 211 8.95 17.79 -1.08
CA PRO A 211 8.02 18.84 -1.49
C PRO A 211 8.69 19.87 -2.40
N GLY A 212 8.03 20.16 -3.53
CA GLY A 212 8.51 21.14 -4.50
C GLY A 212 9.57 20.63 -5.49
N THR A 213 9.92 19.33 -5.47
CA THR A 213 10.80 18.75 -6.50
C THR A 213 10.24 19.02 -7.90
N PRO A 214 11.00 19.62 -8.83
CA PRO A 214 10.50 19.92 -10.17
C PRO A 214 10.13 18.64 -10.93
N ALA A 215 9.03 18.68 -11.69
CA ALA A 215 8.58 17.56 -12.53
C ALA A 215 9.70 16.98 -13.42
N ALA A 216 10.56 17.85 -13.97
CA ALA A 216 11.68 17.44 -14.80
C ALA A 216 12.70 16.56 -14.04
N VAL A 217 12.96 16.85 -12.76
CA VAL A 217 13.88 16.04 -11.93
C VAL A 217 13.27 14.68 -11.65
N ILE A 218 11.97 14.62 -11.30
CA ILE A 218 11.26 13.36 -11.06
C ILE A 218 11.26 12.52 -12.35
N LYS A 219 10.95 13.16 -13.50
CA LYS A 219 11.03 12.52 -14.83
C LYS A 219 12.42 11.94 -15.10
N ASP A 220 13.48 12.73 -14.89
CA ASP A 220 14.84 12.28 -15.16
C ASP A 220 15.25 11.10 -14.27
N ASN A 221 14.82 11.09 -13.00
CA ASN A 221 15.01 9.95 -12.10
C ASN A 221 14.31 8.69 -12.62
N LEU A 222 13.04 8.80 -13.05
CA LEU A 222 12.30 7.70 -13.66
C LEU A 222 12.99 7.13 -14.91
N LEU A 223 13.44 8.02 -15.80
CA LEU A 223 14.05 7.62 -17.08
C LEU A 223 15.45 7.04 -16.93
N SER A 224 16.25 7.57 -16.00
CA SER A 224 17.63 7.13 -15.78
C SER A 224 17.72 5.92 -14.84
N GLY A 225 16.77 5.79 -13.91
CA GLY A 225 16.73 4.70 -12.94
C GLY A 225 16.10 3.40 -13.45
N ALA A 226 15.26 3.46 -14.49
CA ALA A 226 14.50 2.31 -14.97
C ALA A 226 15.37 1.15 -15.45
N LYS A 227 15.20 -0.01 -14.79
CA LYS A 227 15.84 -1.30 -15.12
C LYS A 227 14.78 -2.38 -15.27
N HIS A 228 15.20 -3.56 -15.73
CA HIS A 228 14.32 -4.72 -15.79
C HIS A 228 13.80 -5.04 -14.39
N GLY A 229 12.48 -5.06 -14.24
CA GLY A 229 11.84 -5.42 -12.98
C GLY A 229 11.82 -4.31 -11.93
N SER A 230 12.14 -3.06 -12.29
CA SER A 230 12.15 -1.99 -11.29
C SER A 230 10.78 -1.79 -10.63
N ILE A 231 10.80 -1.60 -9.32
CA ILE A 231 9.70 -1.15 -8.48
C ILE A 231 9.94 0.33 -8.19
N VAL A 232 9.07 1.17 -8.74
CA VAL A 232 9.11 2.63 -8.56
C VAL A 232 8.30 3.01 -7.33
N ILE A 233 8.89 3.78 -6.43
CA ILE A 233 8.15 4.43 -5.33
C ILE A 233 7.75 5.87 -5.70
N MET A 234 6.45 6.14 -5.56
CA MET A 234 5.82 7.46 -5.68
C MET A 234 4.68 7.59 -4.67
N HIS A 235 4.02 8.74 -4.64
CA HIS A 235 2.95 9.08 -3.70
C HIS A 235 1.73 9.60 -4.45
N MET A 236 0.54 9.33 -3.91
CA MET A 236 -0.74 9.82 -4.46
C MET A 236 -1.56 10.64 -3.45
N ASN A 237 -1.01 10.89 -2.27
CA ASN A 237 -1.66 11.63 -1.19
C ASN A 237 -1.30 13.13 -1.15
N HIS A 238 -0.67 13.64 -2.21
CA HIS A 238 -0.21 15.02 -2.38
C HIS A 238 -0.52 15.56 -3.79
N PRO A 239 -1.80 15.90 -4.09
CA PRO A 239 -2.20 16.42 -5.39
C PRO A 239 -1.52 17.75 -5.75
N GLU A 240 -0.91 18.43 -4.79
CA GLU A 240 -0.15 19.67 -5.00
C GLU A 240 1.31 19.44 -5.42
N TRP A 241 1.78 18.19 -5.43
CA TRP A 241 3.13 17.84 -5.89
C TRP A 241 3.17 17.61 -7.39
N ASN A 242 4.39 17.55 -7.94
CA ASN A 242 4.61 17.46 -9.39
C ASN A 242 4.65 16.02 -9.93
N GLY A 243 4.06 15.06 -9.21
CA GLY A 243 4.10 13.63 -9.54
C GLY A 243 3.36 13.32 -10.84
N TYR A 244 2.15 13.86 -10.99
CA TYR A 244 1.35 13.74 -12.21
C TYR A 244 2.08 14.31 -13.44
N GLU A 245 2.62 15.52 -13.36
CA GLU A 245 3.32 16.17 -14.46
C GLU A 245 4.53 15.37 -14.93
N ALA A 246 5.29 14.83 -13.97
CA ALA A 246 6.43 13.98 -14.26
C ALA A 246 6.02 12.68 -14.98
N LEU A 247 4.97 12.01 -14.50
CA LEU A 247 4.47 10.77 -15.11
C LEU A 247 3.90 11.00 -16.50
N LYS A 248 3.18 12.11 -16.71
CA LYS A 248 2.63 12.49 -18.02
C LYS A 248 3.68 12.50 -19.12
N ASP A 249 4.90 12.94 -18.78
CA ASP A 249 6.02 13.02 -19.70
C ASP A 249 6.91 11.78 -19.70
N ALA A 250 7.12 11.13 -18.55
CA ALA A 250 8.03 9.99 -18.41
C ALA A 250 7.45 8.67 -18.98
N LEU A 251 6.17 8.37 -18.71
CA LEU A 251 5.62 7.05 -19.04
C LEU A 251 5.57 6.77 -20.55
N PRO A 252 5.18 7.72 -21.43
CA PRO A 252 5.25 7.51 -22.88
C PRO A 252 6.67 7.22 -23.37
N GLU A 253 7.66 7.86 -22.78
CA GLU A 253 9.07 7.66 -23.14
C GLU A 253 9.59 6.29 -22.67
N LEU A 254 9.23 5.85 -21.45
CA LEU A 254 9.53 4.50 -20.98
C LEU A 254 8.91 3.43 -21.90
N GLN A 255 7.68 3.64 -22.36
CA GLN A 255 7.03 2.76 -23.33
C GLN A 255 7.78 2.72 -24.67
N GLN A 256 8.24 3.87 -25.18
CA GLN A 256 9.08 3.93 -26.39
C GLN A 256 10.42 3.21 -26.21
N ARG A 257 10.97 3.18 -24.99
CA ARG A 257 12.17 2.41 -24.63
C ARG A 257 11.89 0.90 -24.46
N GLY A 258 10.63 0.48 -24.63
CA GLY A 258 10.18 -0.91 -24.60
C GLY A 258 9.75 -1.40 -23.22
N PHE A 259 9.53 -0.52 -22.24
CA PHE A 259 8.98 -0.91 -20.95
C PHE A 259 7.48 -1.16 -21.02
N THR A 260 7.03 -2.13 -20.24
CA THR A 260 5.62 -2.42 -19.97
C THR A 260 5.35 -2.28 -18.48
N PHE A 261 4.18 -1.77 -18.12
CA PHE A 261 3.81 -1.54 -16.73
C PHE A 261 3.01 -2.72 -16.17
N VAL A 262 3.27 -3.07 -14.92
CA VAL A 262 2.73 -4.27 -14.28
C VAL A 262 2.37 -3.99 -12.82
N LYS A 263 1.45 -4.80 -12.27
CA LYS A 263 1.19 -4.90 -10.83
C LYS A 263 2.19 -5.85 -10.18
N LEU A 264 2.40 -5.77 -8.88
CA LEU A 264 3.34 -6.64 -8.18
C LEU A 264 2.87 -8.10 -8.16
N GLU A 265 1.58 -8.37 -7.94
CA GLU A 265 1.02 -9.75 -7.89
C GLU A 265 1.27 -10.60 -9.14
N LEU A 266 1.59 -9.97 -10.27
CA LEU A 266 1.77 -10.67 -11.55
C LEU A 266 3.19 -11.21 -11.76
N HIS A 267 4.10 -11.01 -10.81
CA HIS A 267 5.51 -11.32 -11.00
C HIS A 267 6.21 -11.95 -9.78
N PRO A 268 7.26 -12.77 -10.00
CA PRO A 268 8.10 -13.27 -8.93
C PRO A 268 8.98 -12.13 -8.38
N LEU A 269 9.05 -12.04 -7.06
CA LEU A 269 9.95 -11.16 -6.33
C LEU A 269 11.11 -11.98 -5.76
N LYS A 270 12.17 -11.29 -5.36
CA LYS A 270 13.45 -11.89 -4.91
C LYS A 270 13.30 -12.77 -3.66
N GLY A 271 12.31 -12.49 -2.82
CA GLY A 271 12.12 -13.07 -1.50
C GLY A 271 10.99 -14.09 -1.38
N ARG A 272 10.36 -14.54 -2.48
CA ARG A 272 9.51 -15.75 -2.44
C ARG A 272 10.38 -17.02 -2.46
N HIS A 273 10.79 -17.47 -1.29
CA HIS A 273 11.39 -18.80 -1.08
C HIS A 273 10.48 -19.70 -0.24
#